data_AF-A0A9Q3K0X5-F1
#
_entry.id   AF-A0A9Q3K0X5-F1
#
_cell.length_a   1.000
_cell.length_b   1.000
_cell.length_c   1.000
_cell.angle_alpha   90.00
_cell.angle_beta   90.00
_cell.angle_gamma   90.00
#
_symmetry.space_group_name_H-M   'P 1'
#
loop_
_entity.id
_entity.type
_entity.pdbx_description
1 polymer ?
#
loop_
_entity_poly.entity_id
_entity_poly.type
_entity_poly.pdbx_seq_one_letter_code
_entity_poly.pdbx_strand_id
1 'polypeptide(L)'
;MECLCLVWALEKSNYFLEGCVFEVITDCTGVKSLLNMKKPNRYILRLQIAIQEYRGNMTIVHKDRNVHKNADGLSRWPLPNDIDNPAYVPEEASPQVPIEGMSVTDLNSTFFDELRNS
;
A
#
# COMPACT_ATOMS: atom_id res chain seq x y z
N MET A 1 7.97 -5.82 7.67
CA MET A 1 8.45 -6.19 6.33
C MET A 1 7.29 -6.60 5.45
N GLU A 2 6.53 -7.65 5.81
CA GLU A 2 5.41 -8.17 4.99
C GLU A 2 4.37 -7.13 4.55
N CYS A 3 3.88 -6.27 5.47
CA CYS A 3 2.92 -5.23 5.10
C CYS A 3 3.51 -4.17 4.16
N LEU A 4 4.81 -3.89 4.26
CA LEU A 4 5.48 -2.95 3.36
C LEU A 4 5.66 -3.55 1.97
N CYS A 5 6.02 -4.84 1.91
CA CYS A 5 6.10 -5.58 0.65
C CYS A 5 4.75 -5.60 -0.07
N LEU A 6 3.65 -5.75 0.67
CA LEU A 6 2.31 -5.62 0.12
C LEU A 6 2.08 -4.23 -0.50
N VAL A 7 2.30 -3.16 0.26
CA VAL A 7 2.09 -1.78 -0.22
C VAL A 7 2.90 -1.52 -1.48
N TRP A 8 4.19 -1.89 -1.47
CA TRP A 8 5.07 -1.75 -2.62
C TRP A 8 4.58 -2.54 -3.84
N ALA A 9 4.12 -3.78 -3.65
CA ALA A 9 3.62 -4.61 -4.75
C ALA A 9 2.34 -4.03 -5.38
N LEU A 10 1.45 -3.47 -4.56
CA LEU A 10 0.25 -2.78 -5.03
C LEU A 10 0.59 -1.52 -5.82
N GLU A 11 1.48 -0.66 -5.28
CA GLU A 11 1.94 0.56 -5.96
C GLU A 11 2.57 0.24 -7.33
N LYS A 12 3.42 -0.78 -7.41
CA LYS A 12 4.04 -1.20 -8.69
C LYS A 12 3.04 -1.79 -9.68
N SER A 13 1.95 -2.37 -9.18
CA SER A 13 0.94 -3.02 -10.00
C SER A 13 -0.28 -2.14 -10.26
N ASN A 14 -0.28 -0.88 -9.78
CA ASN A 14 -1.47 -0.01 -9.80
C ASN A 14 -2.13 0.07 -11.18
N TYR A 15 -1.34 0.27 -12.24
CA TYR A 15 -1.83 0.32 -13.62
C TYR A 15 -2.59 -0.93 -14.08
N PHE A 16 -2.37 -2.09 -13.45
CA PHE A 16 -3.07 -3.34 -13.75
C PHE A 16 -4.23 -3.61 -12.79
N LEU A 17 -4.20 -3.02 -11.60
CA LEU A 17 -5.17 -3.26 -10.54
C LEU A 17 -6.31 -2.24 -10.53
N GLU A 18 -6.11 -1.07 -11.13
CA GLU A 18 -7.12 -0.03 -11.23
C GLU A 18 -8.40 -0.57 -11.90
N GLY A 19 -9.54 -0.39 -11.22
CA GLY A 19 -10.85 -0.89 -11.67
C GLY A 19 -11.06 -2.41 -11.62
N CYS A 20 -10.05 -3.19 -11.26
CA CYS A 20 -10.14 -4.66 -11.20
C CYS A 20 -10.50 -5.13 -9.79
N VAL A 21 -11.28 -6.23 -9.70
CA VAL A 21 -11.44 -6.99 -8.46
C VAL A 21 -10.36 -8.07 -8.42
N PHE A 22 -9.56 -8.09 -7.35
CA PHE A 22 -8.41 -8.97 -7.26
C PHE A 22 -8.19 -9.54 -5.87
N GLU A 23 -7.38 -10.60 -5.81
CA GLU A 23 -7.03 -11.30 -4.59
C GLU A 23 -5.53 -11.15 -4.30
N VAL A 24 -5.21 -10.80 -3.06
CA VAL A 24 -3.85 -10.80 -2.54
C VAL A 24 -3.66 -12.07 -1.72
N ILE A 25 -2.78 -12.95 -2.21
CA ILE A 25 -2.42 -14.18 -1.52
C ILE A 25 -1.16 -13.91 -0.70
N THR A 26 -1.18 -14.23 0.60
CA THR A 26 -0.02 -14.04 1.48
C THR A 26 0.10 -15.16 2.53
N ASP A 27 1.32 -15.54 2.89
CA ASP A 27 1.57 -16.45 4.02
C ASP A 27 1.63 -15.71 5.37
N CYS A 28 1.44 -14.40 5.38
CA CYS A 28 1.43 -13.59 6.59
C CYS A 28 0.00 -13.33 7.07
N THR A 29 -0.38 -13.92 8.21
CA THR A 29 -1.68 -13.68 8.85
C THR A 29 -1.84 -12.24 9.35
N GLY A 30 -0.75 -11.56 9.69
CA GLY A 30 -0.77 -10.17 10.15
C GLY A 30 -1.30 -9.18 9.11
N VAL A 31 -1.08 -9.46 7.83
CA VAL A 31 -1.56 -8.64 6.70
C VAL A 31 -3.09 -8.68 6.60
N LYS A 32 -3.72 -9.81 6.94
CA LYS A 32 -5.18 -9.93 6.98
C LYS A 32 -5.82 -9.01 8.02
N SER A 33 -5.11 -8.80 9.13
CA SER A 33 -5.52 -7.91 10.21
C SER A 33 -5.20 -6.45 9.94
N LEU A 34 -4.39 -6.15 8.92
CA LEU A 34 -3.93 -4.79 8.60
C LEU A 34 -5.10 -3.84 8.41
N LEU A 35 -6.11 -4.22 7.64
CA LEU A 35 -7.27 -3.37 7.35
C LEU A 35 -8.29 -3.25 8.49
N ASN A 36 -8.22 -4.14 9.49
CA ASN A 36 -9.21 -4.26 10.57
C ASN A 36 -8.63 -3.90 11.95
N MET A 37 -7.40 -3.40 12.00
CA MET A 37 -6.72 -3.08 13.25
C MET A 37 -7.34 -1.83 13.89
N LYS A 38 -7.93 -1.97 15.08
CA LYS A 38 -8.63 -0.89 15.80
C LYS A 38 -7.71 0.20 16.35
N LYS A 39 -6.46 -0.13 16.68
CA LYS A 39 -5.47 0.78 17.25
C LYS A 39 -4.13 0.63 16.52
N PRO A 40 -4.01 1.17 15.29
CA PRO A 40 -2.78 1.10 14.55
C PRO A 40 -1.73 2.07 15.13
N ASN A 41 -0.47 1.62 15.19
CA ASN A 41 0.67 2.53 15.35
C ASN A 41 0.73 3.48 14.13
N ARG A 42 1.26 4.71 14.28
CA ARG A 42 1.52 5.67 13.20
C ARG A 42 2.10 5.03 11.94
N TYR A 43 3.05 4.11 12.06
CA TYR A 43 3.61 3.39 10.90
C TYR A 43 2.54 2.55 10.18
N ILE A 44 1.79 1.74 10.91
CA ILE A 44 0.73 0.88 10.37
C ILE A 44 -0.42 1.72 9.79
N LEU A 45 -0.77 2.83 10.44
CA LEU A 45 -1.79 3.76 9.96
C LEU A 45 -1.43 4.31 8.57
N ARG A 46 -0.16 4.68 8.35
CA ARG A 46 0.30 5.15 7.03
C ARG A 46 0.15 4.05 5.97
N LEU A 47 0.47 2.80 6.31
CA LEU A 47 0.27 1.67 5.39
C LEU A 47 -1.22 1.41 5.11
N GLN A 48 -2.09 1.52 6.12
CA GLN A 48 -3.53 1.39 5.94
C GLN A 48 -4.09 2.44 4.97
N ILE A 49 -3.64 3.69 5.10
CA ILE A 49 -4.04 4.79 4.20
C ILE A 49 -3.55 4.51 2.78
N ALA A 50 -2.30 4.06 2.61
CA ALA A 50 -1.73 3.77 1.29
C ALA A 50 -2.50 2.69 0.52
N ILE A 51 -3.03 1.68 1.19
CA ILE A 51 -3.80 0.60 0.54
C ILE A 51 -5.32 0.82 0.56
N GLN A 52 -5.77 1.97 1.06
CA GLN A 52 -7.20 2.24 1.26
C GLN A 52 -7.96 2.28 -0.06
N GLU A 53 -7.34 2.75 -1.13
CA GLU A 53 -7.93 2.79 -2.47
C GLU A 53 -8.35 1.41 -2.97
N TYR A 54 -7.54 0.37 -2.70
CA TYR A 54 -7.82 -0.99 -3.13
C TYR A 54 -8.82 -1.72 -2.23
N ARG A 55 -9.14 -1.18 -1.04
CA ARG A 55 -9.94 -1.88 -0.01
C ARG A 55 -11.29 -2.38 -0.53
N GLY A 56 -11.93 -1.65 -1.44
CA GLY A 56 -13.23 -2.03 -2.01
C GLY A 56 -13.18 -3.23 -2.96
N ASN A 57 -12.06 -3.38 -3.67
CA ASN A 57 -11.91 -4.35 -4.76
C ASN A 57 -10.88 -5.45 -4.47
N MET A 58 -10.18 -5.37 -3.33
CA MET A 58 -9.13 -6.30 -2.92
C MET A 58 -9.60 -7.24 -1.82
N THR A 59 -9.37 -8.53 -2.01
CA THR A 59 -9.55 -9.55 -0.96
C THR A 59 -8.20 -10.15 -0.53
N ILE A 60 -7.90 -10.12 0.77
CA ILE A 60 -6.66 -10.71 1.31
C ILE A 60 -6.92 -12.15 1.77
N VAL A 61 -6.27 -13.10 1.11
CA VAL A 61 -6.38 -14.54 1.37
C VAL A 61 -5.07 -15.06 1.96
N HIS A 62 -5.17 -15.78 3.08
CA HIS A 62 -4.01 -16.43 3.67
C HIS A 62 -3.76 -17.78 3.00
N LYS A 63 -2.50 -18.08 2.70
CA LYS A 63 -2.06 -19.36 2.13
C LYS A 63 -0.81 -19.86 2.86
N ASP A 64 -0.81 -21.14 3.25
CA ASP A 64 0.30 -21.73 3.99
C ASP A 64 1.65 -21.60 3.25
N ARG A 65 2.70 -21.30 4.02
CA ARG A 65 4.06 -21.11 3.49
C ARG A 65 4.55 -22.27 2.62
N ASN A 66 4.25 -23.52 3.01
CA ASN A 66 4.70 -24.71 2.29
C ASN A 66 4.17 -24.81 0.85
N VAL A 67 3.03 -24.18 0.57
CA VAL A 67 2.42 -24.13 -0.77
C VAL A 67 2.60 -22.76 -1.45
N HIS A 68 3.33 -21.84 -0.81
CA HIS A 68 3.61 -20.49 -1.28
C HIS A 68 5.09 -20.31 -1.71
N LYS A 69 5.67 -21.37 -2.28
CA LYS A 69 7.11 -21.45 -2.61
C LYS A 69 7.55 -20.47 -3.69
N ASN A 70 6.65 -20.05 -4.57
CA ASN A 70 6.95 -19.08 -5.62
C ASN A 70 7.32 -17.71 -5.01
N ALA A 71 6.46 -17.15 -4.17
CA ALA A 71 6.73 -15.87 -3.52
C ALA A 71 7.85 -15.97 -2.47
N ASP A 72 7.89 -17.06 -1.69
CA ASP A 72 8.96 -17.29 -0.70
C ASP A 72 10.33 -17.50 -1.38
N GLY A 73 10.37 -18.10 -2.57
CA GLY A 73 11.59 -18.21 -3.37
C GLY A 73 12.09 -16.85 -3.85
N LEU A 74 11.22 -16.05 -4.46
CA LEU A 74 11.57 -14.72 -4.96
C LEU A 74 11.99 -13.75 -3.84
N SER A 75 11.35 -13.82 -2.67
CA SER A 75 11.71 -12.94 -1.54
C SER A 75 13.06 -13.27 -0.91
N ARG A 76 13.57 -14.51 -1.07
CA ARG A 76 14.88 -14.95 -0.58
C ARG A 76 16.02 -14.68 -1.55
N TRP A 77 15.73 -14.37 -2.80
CA TRP A 77 16.70 -14.15 -3.86
C TRP A 77 16.48 -12.78 -4.54
N PRO A 78 16.60 -11.67 -3.78
CA PRO A 78 16.44 -10.34 -4.36
C PRO A 78 17.57 -10.06 -5.35
N LEU A 79 17.22 -9.47 -6.49
CA LEU A 79 18.21 -8.92 -7.42
C LEU A 79 18.87 -7.67 -6.80
N PRO A 80 20.12 -7.36 -7.16
CA PRO A 80 20.74 -6.09 -6.79
C PRO A 80 19.89 -4.91 -7.27
N ASN A 81 19.92 -3.81 -6.52
CA ASN A 81 19.27 -2.55 -6.93
C ASN A 81 20.24 -1.76 -7.82
N ASP A 82 20.53 -2.28 -9.01
CA ASP A 82 21.37 -1.65 -10.03
C ASP A 82 20.54 -1.17 -11.24
N ILE A 83 21.16 -0.44 -12.16
CA ILE A 83 20.46 0.17 -13.31
C ILE A 83 19.89 -0.87 -14.29
N ASP A 84 20.40 -2.10 -14.23
CA ASP A 84 19.98 -3.23 -15.07
C ASP A 84 18.73 -3.92 -14.48
N ASN A 85 18.43 -3.70 -13.20
CA ASN A 85 17.21 -4.18 -12.56
C ASN A 85 16.00 -3.36 -13.03
N PRO A 86 14.96 -3.97 -13.64
CA PRO A 86 13.75 -3.25 -14.05
C PRO A 86 12.99 -2.63 -12.87
N ALA A 87 13.24 -3.10 -11.64
CA ALA A 87 12.70 -2.54 -10.41
C ALA A 87 13.65 -1.54 -9.71
N TYR A 88 14.69 -1.06 -10.39
CA TYR A 88 15.66 -0.10 -9.86
C TYR A 88 14.96 1.12 -9.24
N VAL A 89 15.35 1.43 -8.00
CA VAL A 89 14.95 2.66 -7.32
C VAL A 89 16.23 3.44 -6.96
N PRO A 90 16.46 4.63 -7.52
CA PRO A 90 17.60 5.46 -7.15
C PRO A 90 17.57 5.77 -5.64
N GLU A 91 18.72 5.69 -4.95
CA GLU A 91 18.79 5.95 -3.50
C GLU A 91 18.36 7.38 -3.13
N GLU A 92 18.53 8.35 -4.04
CA GLU A 92 18.11 9.74 -3.84
C GLU A 92 16.64 10.01 -4.17
N ALA A 93 15.94 9.04 -4.75
CA ALA A 93 14.50 9.14 -4.96
C ALA A 93 13.81 8.96 -3.60
N SER A 94 13.56 10.08 -2.92
CA SER A 94 12.57 10.12 -1.85
C SER A 94 11.30 9.45 -2.38
N PRO A 95 10.78 8.37 -1.76
CA PRO A 95 9.46 7.88 -2.11
C PRO A 95 8.51 9.04 -1.82
N GLN A 96 8.10 9.76 -2.85
CA GLN A 96 6.96 10.62 -2.79
C GLN A 96 5.80 9.64 -2.70
N VAL A 97 5.53 9.12 -1.49
CA VAL A 97 4.22 8.59 -1.16
C VAL A 97 3.35 9.82 -1.25
N PRO A 98 2.59 10.02 -2.34
CA PRO A 98 1.66 11.12 -2.36
C PRO A 98 0.63 10.66 -1.35
N ILE A 99 0.72 11.20 -0.14
CA ILE A 99 -0.41 11.11 0.77
C ILE A 99 -1.41 12.05 0.11
N GLU A 100 -2.17 11.54 -0.87
CA GLU A 100 -3.39 12.14 -1.42
C GLU A 100 -4.50 12.15 -0.33
N GLY A 101 -4.09 12.28 0.94
CA GLY A 101 -4.99 12.78 1.94
C GLY A 101 -5.31 14.18 1.49
N MET A 102 -6.60 14.45 1.26
CA MET A 102 -7.12 15.81 1.19
C MET A 102 -6.43 16.64 2.28
N SER A 103 -5.48 17.48 1.88
CA SER A 103 -4.93 18.54 2.71
C SER A 103 -6.07 19.52 2.90
N VAL A 104 -6.98 19.21 3.84
CA VAL A 104 -8.05 20.13 4.27
C VAL A 104 -7.45 21.42 4.84
N THR A 105 -6.13 21.41 5.10
CA THR A 105 -5.34 22.59 5.47
C THR A 105 -5.22 23.65 4.39
N ASP A 106 -5.55 23.36 3.12
CA ASP A 106 -5.58 24.36 2.04
C ASP A 106 -7.01 24.81 1.66
N LEU A 107 -8.00 24.55 2.52
CA LEU A 107 -9.31 25.20 2.36
C LEU A 107 -9.17 26.67 2.75
N ASN A 108 -9.22 27.55 1.74
CA ASN A 108 -9.27 28.99 1.94
C ASN A 108 -10.38 29.37 2.93
N SER A 109 -10.14 30.41 3.73
CA SER A 109 -11.11 30.91 4.73
C SER A 109 -12.49 31.18 4.13
N THR A 110 -12.55 31.52 2.84
CA THR A 110 -13.78 31.69 2.06
C THR A 110 -14.72 30.49 2.12
N PHE A 111 -14.21 29.26 2.13
CA PHE A 111 -15.04 28.05 2.25
C PHE A 111 -15.75 27.98 3.60
N PHE A 112 -15.05 28.33 4.68
CA PHE A 112 -15.62 28.32 6.04
C PHE A 112 -16.59 29.47 6.27
N ASP A 113 -16.39 30.60 5.59
CA ASP A 113 -17.30 31.74 5.67
C ASP A 113 -18.61 31.48 4.91
N GLU A 114 -18.56 30.79 3.77
CA GLU A 114 -19.78 30.35 3.06
C GLU A 114 -20.60 29.35 3.88
N LEU A 115 -19.95 28.39 4.55
CA LEU A 115 -20.60 27.42 5.43
C LEU A 115 -21.29 28.06 6.64
N ARG A 116 -20.75 29.16 7.17
CA ARG A 116 -21.35 29.89 8.30
C ARG A 116 -22.53 30.75 7.90
N ASN A 117 -22.62 31.12 6.63
CA ASN A 117 -23.65 32.00 6.10
C ASN A 117 -24.77 31.24 5.38
N SER A 118 -24.67 29.91 5.26
CA SER A 118 -25.76 29.02 4.88
C SER A 118 -26.58 28.58 6.09
#